data_AF-C0FXT1-F1
#
_entry.id   AF-C0FXT1-F1
#
_cell.length_a   1.000
_cell.length_b   1.000
_cell.length_c   1.000
_cell.angle_alpha   90.00
_cell.angle_beta   90.00
_cell.angle_gamma   90.00
#
_symmetry.space_group_name_H-M   'P 1'
#
loop_
_entity.id
_entity.type
_entity.pdbx_description
1 polymer ?
#
loop_
_entity_poly.entity_id
_entity_poly.type
_entity_poly.pdbx_seq_one_letter_code
_entity_poly.pdbx_strand_id
1 'polypeptide(L)'
;MGGIFTERGIDFMTAEEYRALLDVDFNNVKIEDLTDIRKIKIDKNQPQSKRQAQFLKQVGNPYMLRRGSMMIKVSFANNGLSMEQAFENLLLNV
;
A
#
# COMPACT_ATOMS: atom_id res chain seq x y z
N MET A 1 8.63 18.46 -18.03
CA MET A 1 8.83 16.99 -18.03
C MET A 1 7.47 16.37 -17.81
N GLY A 2 7.00 15.62 -18.80
CA GLY A 2 5.58 15.36 -19.00
C GLY A 2 5.03 14.18 -18.20
N GLY A 3 3.88 14.40 -17.56
CA GLY A 3 2.90 13.34 -17.35
C GLY A 3 2.07 13.23 -18.63
N ILE A 4 2.18 12.08 -19.29
CA ILE A 4 1.46 11.74 -20.52
C ILE A 4 0.08 11.17 -20.16
N PHE A 5 -0.96 11.75 -20.74
CA PHE A 5 -2.31 11.18 -20.80
C PHE A 5 -2.24 9.72 -21.26
N THR A 6 -2.90 8.79 -20.55
CA THR A 6 -3.07 7.40 -21.02
C THR A 6 -4.54 7.07 -21.26
N GLU A 7 -4.81 6.35 -22.35
CA GLU A 7 -6.13 6.06 -22.92
C GLU A 7 -7.01 5.08 -22.10
N ARG A 8 -6.69 4.82 -20.82
CA ARG A 8 -7.42 3.84 -19.99
C ARG A 8 -7.93 4.34 -18.64
N GLY A 9 -7.92 5.65 -18.39
CA GLY A 9 -8.60 6.25 -17.23
C GLY A 9 -8.16 5.74 -15.86
N ILE A 10 -6.98 5.09 -15.80
CA ILE A 10 -6.32 4.65 -14.57
C ILE A 10 -4.96 5.34 -14.60
N ASP A 11 -4.81 6.44 -13.86
CA ASP A 11 -3.52 7.06 -13.62
C ASP A 11 -2.64 6.07 -12.85
N PHE A 12 -1.70 5.45 -13.56
CA PHE A 12 -0.63 4.70 -12.92
C PHE A 12 0.47 5.71 -12.55
N MET A 13 0.75 5.83 -11.24
CA MET A 13 1.85 6.64 -10.74
C MET A 13 3.20 6.19 -11.35
N THR A 14 4.15 7.11 -11.49
CA THR A 14 5.50 6.77 -11.98
C THR A 14 6.26 5.94 -10.94
N ALA A 15 7.34 5.26 -11.36
CA ALA A 15 8.17 4.48 -10.45
C ALA A 15 8.77 5.36 -9.32
N GLU A 16 9.12 6.61 -9.65
CA GLU A 16 9.64 7.59 -8.70
C GLU A 16 8.58 7.99 -7.67
N GLU A 17 7.35 8.20 -8.10
CA GLU A 17 6.25 8.54 -7.20
C GLU A 17 5.94 7.38 -6.25
N TYR A 18 5.97 6.13 -6.73
CA TYR A 18 5.84 4.96 -5.86
C TYR A 18 6.98 4.85 -4.85
N ARG A 19 8.22 5.14 -5.24
CA ARG A 19 9.37 5.15 -4.31
C ARG A 19 9.21 6.23 -3.25
N ALA A 20 8.75 7.42 -3.62
CA ALA A 20 8.46 8.48 -2.66
C ALA A 20 7.39 8.07 -1.64
N LEU A 21 6.34 7.35 -2.06
CA LEU A 21 5.32 6.82 -1.14
C LEU A 21 5.86 5.73 -0.21
N LEU A 22 6.79 4.90 -0.67
CA LEU A 22 7.43 3.84 0.10
C LEU A 22 8.40 4.40 1.15
N ASP A 23 9.13 5.46 0.81
CA ASP A 23 10.15 6.10 1.65
C ASP A 23 9.57 6.97 2.77
N VAL A 24 8.25 7.16 2.83
CA VAL A 24 7.59 7.87 3.93
C VAL A 24 7.93 7.20 5.28
N ASP A 25 8.43 8.00 6.22
CA ASP A 25 8.76 7.53 7.57
C ASP A 25 7.50 7.22 8.36
N PHE A 26 7.46 6.03 8.96
CA PHE A 26 6.34 5.55 9.77
C PHE A 26 6.12 6.40 11.03
N ASN A 27 7.19 6.91 11.63
CA ASN A 27 7.12 7.66 12.88
C ASN A 27 6.57 9.08 12.68
N ASN A 28 6.59 9.58 11.45
CA ASN A 28 6.15 10.93 11.11
C ASN A 28 4.70 10.99 10.65
N VAL A 29 3.98 9.86 10.66
CA VAL A 29 2.60 9.77 10.20
C VAL A 29 1.65 9.52 11.37
N LYS A 30 0.59 10.32 11.45
CA LYS A 30 -0.46 10.14 12.44
C LYS A 30 -1.49 9.15 11.93
N ILE A 31 -2.02 8.33 12.83
CA ILE A 31 -3.03 7.32 12.50
C ILE A 31 -4.32 7.94 11.91
N GLU A 32 -4.67 9.15 12.32
CA GLU A 32 -5.84 9.87 11.81
C GLU A 32 -5.76 10.21 10.31
N ASP A 33 -4.54 10.41 9.80
CA ASP A 33 -4.26 10.73 8.41
C ASP A 33 -4.24 9.48 7.51
N LEU A 34 -4.19 8.28 8.11
CA LEU A 34 -4.13 7.02 7.37
C LEU A 34 -5.52 6.54 6.95
N THR A 35 -5.58 6.08 5.69
CA THR A 35 -6.76 5.41 5.15
C THR A 35 -7.02 4.10 5.88
N ASP A 36 -8.21 3.97 6.48
CA ASP A 36 -8.64 2.72 7.10
C ASP A 36 -9.07 1.72 6.02
N ILE A 37 -8.39 0.58 5.96
CA ILE A 37 -8.64 -0.47 4.97
C ILE A 37 -10.09 -0.97 4.99
N ARG A 38 -10.80 -0.86 6.13
CA ARG A 38 -12.21 -1.25 6.25
C ARG A 38 -13.16 -0.32 5.47
N LYS A 39 -12.71 0.90 5.15
CA LYS A 39 -13.49 1.87 4.37
C LYS A 39 -13.37 1.66 2.87
N ILE A 40 -12.34 0.94 2.43
CA ILE A 40 -12.09 0.66 1.02
C ILE A 40 -13.10 -0.37 0.52
N LYS A 41 -13.82 -0.03 -0.54
CA LYS A 41 -14.77 -0.92 -1.21
C LYS A 41 -14.23 -1.30 -2.58
N ILE A 42 -14.05 -2.60 -2.80
CA ILE A 42 -13.57 -3.15 -4.08
C ILE A 42 -14.64 -4.10 -4.61
N ASP A 43 -15.03 -3.91 -5.86
CA ASP A 43 -15.89 -4.86 -6.56
C ASP A 43 -15.11 -6.13 -6.91
N LYS A 44 -15.39 -7.22 -6.17
CA LYS A 44 -14.70 -8.51 -6.33
C LYS A 44 -15.01 -9.19 -7.66
N ASN A 45 -16.10 -8.82 -8.32
CA ASN A 45 -16.52 -9.42 -9.60
C ASN A 45 -15.77 -8.81 -10.79
N GLN A 46 -15.05 -7.71 -10.60
CA GLN A 46 -14.25 -7.09 -11.66
C GLN A 46 -12.90 -7.79 -11.86
N PRO A 47 -12.29 -7.68 -13.05
CA PRO A 47 -10.92 -8.15 -13.29
C PRO A 47 -9.91 -7.57 -12.31
N GLN A 48 -8.83 -8.32 -12.04
CA GLN A 48 -7.78 -7.95 -11.09
C GLN A 48 -7.23 -6.53 -11.31
N SER A 49 -6.95 -6.16 -12.56
CA SER A 49 -6.43 -4.83 -12.90
C SER A 49 -7.38 -3.69 -12.47
N LYS A 50 -8.69 -3.87 -12.69
CA LYS A 50 -9.70 -2.88 -12.25
C LYS A 50 -9.82 -2.83 -10.74
N ARG A 51 -9.70 -3.98 -10.05
CA ARG A 51 -9.69 -4.04 -8.58
C ARG A 51 -8.47 -3.32 -7.99
N GLN A 52 -7.29 -3.51 -8.59
CA GLN A 52 -6.06 -2.82 -8.20
C GLN A 52 -6.21 -1.30 -8.38
N ALA A 53 -6.74 -0.86 -9.52
CA ALA A 53 -7.01 0.56 -9.76
C ALA A 53 -8.00 1.16 -8.75
N GLN A 54 -9.09 0.45 -8.44
CA GLN A 54 -10.05 0.87 -7.42
C GLN A 54 -9.41 1.01 -6.04
N PHE A 55 -8.52 0.09 -5.67
CA PHE A 55 -7.77 0.15 -4.43
C PHE A 55 -6.85 1.38 -4.39
N LEU A 56 -5.99 1.54 -5.41
CA LEU A 56 -5.02 2.63 -5.50
C LEU A 56 -5.71 4.00 -5.45
N LYS A 57 -6.85 4.15 -6.15
CA LYS A 57 -7.64 5.39 -6.13
C LYS A 57 -8.19 5.75 -4.75
N GLN A 58 -8.54 4.76 -3.93
CA GLN A 58 -9.14 4.98 -2.61
C GLN A 58 -8.10 5.13 -1.50
N VAL A 59 -6.94 4.51 -1.68
CA VAL A 59 -5.98 4.33 -0.60
C VAL A 59 -5.00 5.52 -0.46
N GLY A 60 -4.71 6.21 -1.55
CA GLY A 60 -3.69 7.26 -1.60
C GLY A 60 -2.29 6.67 -1.53
N ASN A 61 -1.81 6.33 -0.32
CA ASN A 61 -0.55 5.62 -0.12
C ASN A 61 -0.78 4.12 0.10
N PRO A 62 -0.49 3.23 -0.87
CA PRO A 62 -0.70 1.80 -0.71
C PRO A 62 0.29 1.13 0.26
N TYR A 63 1.38 1.82 0.63
CA TYR A 63 2.40 1.34 1.55
C TYR A 63 2.16 1.75 3.01
N MET A 64 1.19 2.63 3.27
CA MET A 64 0.91 3.09 4.63
C MET A 64 -0.58 3.23 4.89
N LEU A 65 -1.10 2.35 5.74
CA LEU A 65 -2.52 2.11 5.94
C LEU A 65 -2.82 1.96 7.42
N ARG A 66 -4.11 1.93 7.76
CA ARG A 66 -4.52 1.45 9.09
C ARG A 66 -5.68 0.48 9.03
N ARG A 67 -5.88 -0.23 10.13
CA ARG A 67 -7.10 -0.99 10.43
C ARG A 67 -7.50 -0.67 11.86
N GLY A 68 -8.52 0.17 12.04
CA GLY A 68 -8.89 0.64 13.38
C GLY A 68 -7.78 1.49 14.00
N SER A 69 -7.31 1.07 15.17
CA SER A 69 -6.21 1.70 15.91
C SER A 69 -4.82 1.15 15.55
N MET A 70 -4.73 0.19 14.62
CA MET A 70 -3.48 -0.40 14.19
C MET A 70 -2.98 0.27 12.90
N MET A 71 -1.77 0.82 12.93
CA MET A 71 -1.06 1.32 11.75
C MET A 71 -0.27 0.19 11.09
N ILE A 72 -0.21 0.20 9.76
CA ILE A 72 0.41 -0.83 8.93
C ILE A 72 1.30 -0.13 7.92
N LYS A 73 2.60 -0.44 7.95
CA LYS A 73 3.55 -0.09 6.89
C LYS A 73 3.92 -1.34 6.11
N VAL A 74 3.85 -1.25 4.79
CA VAL A 74 4.29 -2.30 3.87
C VAL A 74 5.61 -1.85 3.27
N SER A 75 6.67 -2.61 3.51
CA SER A 75 7.99 -2.37 2.92
C SER A 75 8.58 -3.68 2.44
N PHE A 76 9.30 -3.63 1.32
CA PHE A 76 10.04 -4.78 0.81
C PHE A 76 11.45 -4.74 1.38
N ALA A 77 11.85 -5.81 2.04
CA ALA A 77 13.23 -5.95 2.44
C ALA A 77 14.06 -6.33 1.21
N ASN A 78 15.03 -5.50 0.84
CA ASN A 78 15.84 -5.71 -0.36
C ASN A 78 16.75 -6.96 -0.30
N ASN A 79 16.80 -7.67 0.85
CA ASN A 79 17.43 -8.97 1.12
C ASN A 79 17.07 -9.47 2.55
N GLY A 80 15.84 -9.24 3.01
CA GLY A 80 15.43 -9.59 4.37
C GLY A 80 14.85 -11.00 4.49
N LEU A 81 14.44 -11.36 5.70
CA LEU A 81 13.69 -12.59 5.95
C LEU A 81 12.46 -12.67 5.05
N SER A 82 12.18 -13.85 4.52
CA SER A 82 10.91 -14.10 3.85
C SER A 82 9.74 -13.88 4.82
N MET A 83 8.53 -13.67 4.29
CA MET A 83 7.34 -13.56 5.14
C MET A 83 7.16 -14.80 6.03
N GLU A 84 7.48 -15.98 5.50
CA GLU A 84 7.45 -17.24 6.24
C GLU A 84 8.45 -17.23 7.40
N GLN A 85 9.71 -16.87 7.15
CA GLN A 85 10.73 -16.77 8.19
C GLN A 85 10.40 -15.69 9.24
N ALA A 86 9.87 -14.54 8.81
CA ALA A 86 9.43 -13.50 9.72
C ALA A 86 8.25 -13.96 10.60
N PHE A 87 7.34 -14.76 10.04
CA PHE A 87 6.20 -15.32 10.75
C PHE A 87 6.60 -16.44 11.72
N GLU A 88 7.51 -17.33 11.33
CA GLU A 88 8.11 -18.34 12.22
C GLU A 88 8.80 -17.67 13.41
N ASN A 89 9.63 -16.66 13.17
CA ASN A 89 10.29 -15.91 14.24
C ASN A 89 9.29 -15.22 15.19
N LEU A 90 8.15 -14.74 14.68
CA LEU A 90 7.11 -14.18 15.52
C LEU A 90 6.45 -15.24 16.43
N LEU A 91 6.25 -16.46 15.93
CA LEU A 91 5.61 -17.54 16.68
C LEU A 91 6.56 -18.23 17.67
N LEU A 92 7.85 -18.33 17.33
CA LEU A 92 8.85 -19.05 18.11
C LEU A 92 9.52 -18.19 19.19
N ASN A 93 9.37 -16.87 19.15
CA ASN A 93 9.89 -15.95 20.18
C ASN A 93 8.80 -15.39 21.11
N VAL A 94 7.73 -16.17 21.35
CA VAL A 94 6.73 -15.92 22.40
C VAL A 94 6.99 -16.83 23.60
#